data_AF-A0A9Q0VD80-F1
#
_entry.id   AF-A0A9Q0VD80-F1
#
_cell.length_a   1.000
_cell.length_b   1.000
_cell.length_c   1.000
_cell.angle_alpha   90.00
_cell.angle_beta   90.00
_cell.angle_gamma   90.00
#
_symmetry.space_group_name_H-M   'P 1'
#
loop_
_entity.id
_entity.type
_entity.pdbx_description
1 polymer ?
#
loop_
_entity_poly.entity_id
_entity_poly.type
_entity_poly.pdbx_seq_one_letter_code
_entity_poly.pdbx_strand_id
1 'polypeptide(L)' 'MADPMLQGHYPSRGLYQALAVAAMCVHEQPNMRPVIADVVTALTYLASQKYDPNAETGQRSRYPSASPPRTRRGGKNQS' A
#
# COMPACT_ATOMS: atom_id res chain seq x y z
N MET A 1 -13.31 1.64 8.92
CA MET A 1 -12.94 0.60 9.91
C MET A 1 -13.24 -0.75 9.28
N ALA A 2 -12.46 -1.79 9.60
CA ALA A 2 -12.72 -3.16 9.14
C ALA A 2 -13.79 -3.84 10.01
N ASP A 3 -14.34 -4.96 9.55
CA ASP A 3 -15.31 -5.76 10.31
C ASP A 3 -14.74 -6.18 11.68
N PRO A 4 -15.44 -5.89 12.81
CA PRO A 4 -15.00 -6.31 14.14
C PRO A 4 -14.76 -7.82 14.28
N MET A 5 -15.48 -8.65 13.53
CA MET A 5 -15.32 -10.11 13.57
C MET A 5 -13.98 -10.58 12.99
N LEU A 6 -13.29 -9.75 12.21
CA LEU A 6 -11.94 -10.05 11.74
C LEU A 6 -10.89 -9.95 12.85
N GLN A 7 -11.19 -9.29 13.98
CA GLN A 7 -10.28 -9.18 15.14
C GLN A 7 -8.87 -8.67 14.80
N GLY A 8 -8.72 -7.91 13.70
CA GLY A 8 -7.40 -7.46 13.21
C GLY A 8 -6.63 -8.48 12.37
N HIS A 9 -7.19 -9.67 12.13
CA HIS A 9 -6.62 -10.73 11.31
C HIS A 9 -6.92 -10.56 9.82
N TYR A 10 -6.41 -9.48 9.24
CA TYR A 10 -6.52 -9.24 7.80
C TYR A 10 -5.29 -8.51 7.26
N PRO A 11 -4.86 -8.79 6.02
CA PRO A 11 -3.75 -8.07 5.42
C PRO A 11 -4.18 -6.62 5.17
N SER A 12 -3.61 -5.65 5.88
CA SER A 12 -4.00 -4.24 5.82
C SER A 12 -4.06 -3.74 4.37
N ARG A 13 -2.99 -3.97 3.61
CA ARG A 13 -2.85 -3.57 2.20
C ARG A 13 -3.85 -4.28 1.29
N GLY A 14 -4.10 -5.56 1.53
CA GLY A 14 -5.06 -6.35 0.76
C GLY A 14 -6.50 -5.87 0.98
N LEU A 15 -6.84 -5.52 2.23
CA LEU A 15 -8.14 -4.96 2.57
C LEU A 15 -8.39 -3.62 1.87
N TYR A 16 -7.41 -2.71 1.86
CA TYR A 16 -7.55 -1.43 1.16
C TYR A 16 -7.71 -1.61 -0.35
N GLN A 17 -6.99 -2.56 -0.95
CA GLN A 17 -7.14 -2.88 -2.37
C GLN A 17 -8.53 -3.45 -2.69
N ALA A 18 -9.05 -4.37 -1.86
CA ALA A 18 -10.40 -4.90 -2.02
C ALA A 18 -11.45 -3.78 -1.93
N LEU A 19 -11.28 -2.83 -1.00
CA LEU A 19 -12.15 -1.65 -0.87
C LEU A 19 -12.12 -0.78 -2.12
N ALA A 20 -10.93 -0.54 -2.70
CA ALA A 20 -10.80 0.23 -3.92
C ALA A 20 -11.53 -0.45 -5.10
N VAL A 21 -11.40 -1.77 -5.24
CA VAL A 21 -12.14 -2.55 -6.24
C VAL A 21 -13.64 -2.43 -6.03
N ALA A 22 -14.13 -2.59 -4.79
CA ALA A 22 -15.55 -2.43 -4.47
C ALA A 22 -16.06 -1.02 -4.79
N ALA A 23 -15.27 0.02 -4.50
CA ALA A 23 -15.62 1.40 -4.80
C ALA A 23 -15.73 1.66 -6.31
N MET A 24 -14.84 1.07 -7.12
CA MET A 24 -14.94 1.14 -8.59
C MET A 24 -16.21 0.45 -9.10
N CYS A 25 -16.60 -0.68 -8.50
CA CYS A 25 -17.80 -1.43 -8.92
C CYS A 25 -19.11 -0.65 -8.67
N VAL A 26 -19.19 0.14 -7.60
CA VAL A 26 -20.38 0.93 -7.25
C VAL A 26 -20.33 2.37 -7.77
N HIS A 27 -19.37 2.69 -8.64
CA HIS A 27 -19.19 4.04 -9.13
C HIS A 27 -20.42 4.54 -9.91
N GLU A 28 -20.78 5.81 -9.75
CA GLU A 28 -21.96 6.40 -10.41
C GLU A 28 -21.83 6.35 -11.93
N GLN A 29 -20.63 6.59 -12.45
CA GLN A 29 -20.36 6.55 -13.88
C GLN A 29 -20.08 5.11 -14.34
N PRO A 30 -20.84 4.57 -15.32
CA PRO A 30 -20.75 3.17 -15.72
C PRO A 30 -19.42 2.82 -16.42
N ASN A 31 -18.80 3.78 -17.10
CA ASN A 31 -17.50 3.65 -17.75
C ASN A 31 -16.33 3.47 -16.77
N MET A 32 -16.50 3.86 -15.51
CA MET A 32 -15.49 3.67 -14.45
C MET A 32 -15.64 2.32 -13.74
N ARG A 33 -16.73 1.60 -14.01
CA ARG A 33 -16.96 0.26 -13.46
C ARG A 33 -16.08 -0.74 -14.23
N PRO A 34 -15.22 -1.49 -13.55
CA PRO A 34 -14.32 -2.44 -14.20
C PRO A 34 -15.10 -3.60 -14.82
N VAL A 35 -14.49 -4.24 -15.82
CA VAL A 35 -15.01 -5.50 -16.37
C VAL A 35 -15.00 -6.56 -15.28
N ILE A 36 -16.05 -7.39 -15.21
CA ILE A 36 -16.18 -8.39 -14.14
C ILE A 36 -15.00 -9.37 -14.11
N ALA A 37 -14.39 -9.68 -15.26
CA ALA A 37 -13.19 -10.50 -15.35
C ALA A 37 -11.99 -9.89 -14.61
N ASP A 38 -11.81 -8.56 -14.69
CA ASP A 38 -10.74 -7.84 -13.99
C ASP A 38 -10.99 -7.82 -12.48
N VAL A 39 -12.25 -7.66 -12.08
CA VAL A 39 -12.67 -7.73 -10.67
C VAL A 39 -12.35 -9.10 -10.08
N VAL A 40 -12.75 -10.17 -10.76
CA VAL A 40 -12.49 -11.55 -10.31
C VAL A 40 -10.99 -11.82 -10.25
N THR A 41 -10.22 -11.37 -11.24
CA THR A 41 -8.76 -11.53 -11.26
C THR A 41 -8.11 -10.81 -10.08
N ALA A 42 -8.48 -9.55 -9.84
CA ALA A 42 -7.98 -8.77 -8.72
C ALA A 42 -8.34 -9.40 -7.37
N LEU A 43 -9.60 -9.80 -7.18
CA LEU A 43 -10.06 -10.42 -5.94
C LEU A 43 -9.40 -11.79 -5.72
N THR A 44 -9.18 -12.58 -6.77
CA THR A 44 -8.45 -13.86 -6.69
C THR A 44 -7.01 -13.64 -6.23
N TYR A 45 -6.33 -12.63 -6.80
CA TYR A 45 -4.99 -12.26 -6.37
C TYR A 45 -4.97 -11.81 -4.90
N LEU A 46 -5.93 -11.00 -4.47
CA LEU A 46 -6.05 -10.56 -3.08
C LEU A 46 -6.33 -11.70 -2.11
N ALA A 47 -7.19 -12.64 -2.49
CA ALA A 47 -7.50 -13.82 -1.68
C ALA A 47 -6.30 -14.77 -1.53
N SER A 48 -5.36 -14.75 -2.48
CA SER A 48 -4.11 -15.53 -2.38
C SER A 48 -3.11 -14.94 -1.38
N GLN A 49 -3.26 -13.67 -1.00
CA GLN A 49 -2.42 -13.01 0.00
C GLN A 49 -2.78 -13.53 1.40
N LYS A 50 -1.82 -14.16 2.08
CA LYS A 50 -2.01 -14.60 3.46
C LYS A 50 -1.83 -13.43 4.43
N TYR A 51 -2.65 -13.41 5.47
CA TYR A 51 -2.42 -12.54 6.61
C TYR A 51 -1.17 -13.00 7.35
N ASP A 52 -0.16 -12.14 7.40
CA ASP A 52 1.04 -12.32 8.22
C ASP A 52 1.13 -11.13 9.19
N PRO A 53 0.97 -11.35 10.50
CA PRO A 53 0.99 -10.27 11.50
C PRO A 53 2.37 -9.60 11.65
N ASN A 54 3.43 -10.20 11.12
CA ASN A 54 4.80 -9.69 11.20
C ASN A 54 5.21 -8.90 9.94
N ALA A 55 4.54 -9.12 8.81
CA ALA A 55 4.80 -8.44 7.54
C ALA A 55 4.58 -6.92 7.60
N GLU A 56 3.73 -6.43 8.51
CA GLU A 56 3.46 -5.00 8.76
C GLU A 56 4.73 -4.23 9.20
N THR A 57 5.72 -4.92 9.78
CA THR A 57 6.93 -4.30 10.34
C THR A 57 8.04 -4.08 9.29
N GLY A 58 7.98 -4.77 8.13
CA GLY A 58 9.08 -4.78 7.14
C GLY A 58 9.09 -3.65 6.11
N GLN A 59 8.03 -2.86 5.99
CA GLN A 59 7.88 -1.85 4.91
C GLN A 59 8.28 -0.44 5.33
N ARG A 60 8.52 -0.19 6.63
CA ARG A 60 8.90 1.15 7.12
C ARG A 60 10.37 1.52 6.87
N SER A 61 11.18 0.58 6.36
CA SER A 61 12.61 0.78 6.11
C SER A 61 13.00 1.00 4.64
N ARG A 62 12.05 1.03 3.69
CA ARG A 62 12.36 1.23 2.25
C ARG A 62 12.04 2.63 1.72
N TYR A 63 12.02 3.64 2.57
CA TYR A 63 12.31 4.99 2.10
C TYR A 63 13.80 5.24 2.36
N PRO A 64 14.67 5.26 1.33
CA PRO A 64 15.93 5.97 1.50
C PRO A 64 15.54 7.42 1.79
N SER A 65 15.68 7.83 3.04
CA SER A 65 15.79 9.24 3.39
C SER A 65 17.02 9.77 2.66
N ALA A 66 16.84 10.17 1.41
CA ALA A 66 17.84 10.89 0.65
C ALA A 66 17.89 12.32 1.19
N SER A 67 18.38 12.46 2.41
CA SER A 67 18.92 13.72 2.89
C SER A 67 20.35 13.81 2.37
N PRO A 68 20.69 14.72 1.44
CA PRO A 68 22.06 14.87 1.01
C PRO A 68 22.91 15.33 2.21
N PRO A 69 24.12 14.77 2.43
CA PRO A 69 24.98 15.22 3.49
C PRO A 69 25.44 16.64 3.18
N ARG A 70 25.12 17.58 4.08
CA ARG A 70 25.63 18.95 4.07
C ARG A 70 27.15 18.89 4.21
N THR A 71 27.87 19.06 3.11
CA THR A 71 29.33 19.19 3.15
C THR A 71 29.68 20.48 3.89
N ARG A 72 30.32 20.33 5.05
CA ARG A 72 31.00 21.44 5.74
C ARG A 72 32.18 21.86 4.85
N ARG A 73 32.01 22.93 4.07
CA ARG A 73 33.12 23.60 3.40
C ARG A 73 33.90 24.44 4.43
N GLY A 74 34.71 23.76 5.24
CA GLY A 74 35.76 24.38 6.05
C GLY A 74 37.04 24.45 5.22
N GLY A 75 37.21 25.52 4.44
CA GLY A 75 38.48 25.87 3.80
C GLY A 75 39.20 26.91 4.65
N LYS A 76 40.03 26.44 5.59
CA LYS A 76 41.13 27.24 6.14
C LYS A 76 42.23 27.31 5.08
N ASN A 77 43.02 28.38 5.15
CA ASN A 77 44.33 28.68 4.55
C ASN A 77 44.38 29.13 3.07
N GLN A 78 45.27 30.01 2.60
CA GLN A 78 46.21 31.01 3.15
C GLN A 78 47.03 31.47 1.92
N SER A 79 47.03 32.76 1.57
CA SER A 79 48.18 33.48 0.99
C SER A 79 47.88 34.97 0.82
#